data_AF-A0A531MJN0-F1
#
_entry.id   AF-A0A531MJN0-F1
#
_cell.length_a   1.000
_cell.length_b   1.000
_cell.length_c   1.000
_cell.angle_alpha   90.00
_cell.angle_beta   90.00
_cell.angle_gamma   90.00
#
_symmetry.space_group_name_H-M   'P 1'
#
loop_
_entity.id
_entity.type
_entity.pdbx_description
1 polymer ?
#
loop_
_entity_poly.entity_id
_entity_poly.type
_entity_poly.pdbx_seq_one_letter_code
_entity_poly.pdbx_strand_id
1 'polypeptide(L)'
;MTNSIAQRQPGPVDETQDPFLWLEDRTSKQSLDWVHQQNEVTVAQLQGDPSYQALFQTALDLMTAEDNIAVGAAIAGHVYNFWQDKTNALGLWRRTTVASYKTDKPEWETIIDFDQLAAKEGIK
;
A
#
# COMPACT_ATOMS: atom_id res chain seq x y z
N MET A 1 -9.11 12.87 -46.61
CA MET A 1 -10.17 12.40 -45.71
C MET A 1 -9.60 12.42 -44.29
N THR A 2 -9.87 13.49 -43.54
CA THR A 2 -9.38 13.68 -42.17
C THR A 2 -10.56 13.47 -41.23
N ASN A 3 -10.62 12.32 -40.56
CA ASN A 3 -11.64 12.06 -39.54
C ASN A 3 -11.32 12.86 -38.28
N SER A 4 -12.21 13.80 -37.96
CA SER A 4 -12.24 14.56 -36.72
C SER A 4 -12.51 13.62 -35.55
N ILE A 5 -11.62 13.59 -34.57
CA ILE A 5 -11.83 12.89 -33.30
C ILE A 5 -12.83 13.75 -32.51
N ALA A 6 -14.12 13.42 -32.60
CA ALA A 6 -15.13 14.02 -31.73
C ALA A 6 -14.81 13.63 -30.29
N GLN A 7 -14.51 14.63 -29.46
CA GLN A 7 -14.51 14.48 -28.00
C GLN A 7 -15.90 13.97 -27.59
N ARG A 8 -15.97 12.77 -27.02
CA ARG A 8 -17.18 12.33 -26.33
C ARG A 8 -17.30 13.16 -25.06
N GLN A 9 -18.08 14.24 -25.11
CA GLN A 9 -18.65 14.78 -23.88
C GLN A 9 -19.61 13.74 -23.32
N PRO A 10 -19.51 13.36 -22.04
CA PRO A 10 -20.57 12.60 -21.41
C PRO A 10 -21.85 13.44 -21.46
N GLY A 11 -22.94 12.83 -21.93
CA GLY A 11 -24.26 13.46 -21.95
C GLY A 11 -24.76 13.74 -20.53
N PRO A 12 -25.90 14.44 -20.38
CA PRO A 12 -26.51 14.64 -19.07
C PRO A 12 -26.81 13.26 -18.47
N VAL A 13 -26.20 12.98 -17.32
CA VAL A 13 -26.45 11.75 -16.56
C VAL A 13 -27.76 11.97 -15.81
N ASP A 14 -28.79 11.24 -16.23
CA ASP A 14 -30.07 11.22 -15.53
C ASP A 14 -29.89 10.36 -14.27
N GLU A 15 -30.01 10.93 -13.07
CA GLU A 15 -29.93 10.21 -11.79
C GLU A 15 -30.95 9.05 -11.72
N THR A 16 -31.98 9.06 -12.58
CA THR A 16 -32.93 7.95 -12.70
C THR A 16 -32.36 6.68 -13.35
N GLN A 17 -31.22 6.77 -14.04
CA GLN A 17 -30.54 5.63 -14.69
C GLN A 17 -29.43 5.01 -13.83
N ASP A 18 -28.87 5.76 -12.87
CA ASP A 18 -27.85 5.27 -11.93
C ASP A 18 -28.14 5.72 -10.48
N PRO A 19 -28.76 4.84 -9.66
CA PRO A 19 -29.08 5.15 -8.27
C PRO A 19 -27.85 5.29 -7.36
N PHE A 20 -26.66 4.98 -7.85
CA PHE A 20 -25.41 5.01 -7.09
C PHE A 20 -24.45 6.12 -7.52
N LEU A 21 -24.87 7.03 -8.40
CA LEU A 21 -24.04 8.13 -8.90
C LEU A 21 -23.38 8.95 -7.78
N TRP A 22 -24.06 9.12 -6.65
CA TRP A 22 -23.54 9.84 -5.48
C TRP A 22 -22.27 9.22 -4.88
N LEU A 23 -22.03 7.90 -5.05
CA LEU A 23 -20.80 7.24 -4.61
C LEU A 23 -19.56 7.71 -5.39
N GLU A 24 -19.72 8.33 -6.55
CA GLU A 24 -18.60 8.84 -7.34
C GLU A 24 -17.92 10.07 -6.68
N ASP A 25 -18.66 10.85 -5.89
CA ASP A 25 -18.04 11.84 -5.03
C ASP A 25 -17.42 11.17 -3.81
N ARG A 26 -16.15 10.80 -3.95
CA ARG A 26 -15.32 10.12 -2.94
C ARG A 26 -15.09 10.93 -1.66
N THR A 27 -15.43 12.23 -1.67
CA THR A 27 -15.21 13.13 -0.53
C THR A 27 -16.51 13.55 0.15
N SER A 28 -17.66 13.21 -0.44
CA SER A 28 -18.95 13.56 0.14
C SER A 28 -19.18 12.82 1.46
N LYS A 29 -19.89 13.48 2.39
CA LYS A 29 -20.30 12.85 3.64
C LYS A 29 -21.13 11.59 3.39
N GLN A 30 -22.03 11.62 2.40
CA GLN A 30 -22.91 10.50 2.09
C GLN A 30 -22.10 9.27 1.67
N SER A 31 -21.14 9.44 0.75
CA SER A 31 -20.24 8.38 0.27
C SER A 31 -19.40 7.80 1.39
N LEU A 32 -18.80 8.66 2.21
CA LEU A 32 -17.97 8.21 3.33
C LEU A 32 -18.80 7.46 4.39
N ASP A 33 -19.98 7.97 4.77
CA ASP A 33 -20.88 7.30 5.70
C ASP A 33 -21.24 5.89 5.19
N TRP A 34 -21.56 5.76 3.91
CA TRP A 34 -21.87 4.47 3.31
C TRP A 34 -20.66 3.52 3.32
N VAL A 35 -19.46 3.99 2.96
CA VAL A 35 -18.23 3.19 3.02
C VAL A 35 -17.97 2.71 4.44
N HIS A 36 -18.16 3.56 5.45
CA HIS A 36 -18.01 3.17 6.84
C HIS A 36 -18.98 2.05 7.24
N GLN A 37 -20.26 2.16 6.85
CA GLN A 37 -21.24 1.10 7.11
C GLN A 37 -20.87 -0.22 6.40
N GLN A 38 -20.42 -0.17 5.15
CA GLN A 38 -20.01 -1.40 4.44
C GLN A 38 -18.74 -2.02 5.04
N ASN A 39 -17.81 -1.19 5.51
CA ASN A 39 -16.61 -1.64 6.22
C ASN A 39 -16.99 -2.35 7.52
N GLU A 40 -17.89 -1.79 8.33
CA GLU A 40 -18.36 -2.42 9.56
C GLU A 40 -18.95 -3.81 9.32
N VAL A 41 -19.82 -3.94 8.32
CA VAL A 41 -20.43 -5.23 7.93
C VAL A 41 -19.35 -6.23 7.52
N THR A 42 -18.42 -5.81 6.66
CA THR A 42 -17.40 -6.71 6.10
C THR A 42 -16.35 -7.10 7.13
N VAL A 43 -15.90 -6.15 7.96
CA VAL A 43 -14.94 -6.42 9.04
C VAL A 43 -15.54 -7.38 10.06
N ALA A 44 -16.80 -7.15 10.49
CA ALA A 44 -17.47 -8.05 11.41
C ALA A 44 -17.61 -9.47 10.83
N GLN A 45 -17.96 -9.59 9.54
CA GLN A 45 -18.08 -10.88 8.87
C GLN A 45 -16.75 -11.61 8.77
N LEU A 46 -15.69 -10.94 8.30
CA LEU A 46 -14.39 -11.57 8.05
C LEU A 46 -13.63 -11.86 9.35
N GLN A 47 -13.63 -10.94 10.31
CA GLN A 47 -12.97 -11.14 11.60
C GLN A 47 -13.76 -12.05 12.54
N GLY A 48 -15.07 -12.21 12.30
CA GLY A 48 -15.92 -13.16 13.02
C GLY A 48 -15.69 -14.62 12.61
N ASP A 49 -14.98 -14.89 11.51
CA ASP A 49 -14.61 -16.25 11.11
C ASP A 49 -13.60 -16.84 12.11
N PRO A 50 -13.85 -18.03 12.69
CA PRO A 50 -12.94 -18.66 13.64
C PRO A 50 -11.51 -18.89 13.12
N SER A 51 -11.32 -18.98 11.80
CA SER A 51 -10.02 -19.14 11.16
C SER A 51 -9.22 -17.83 11.06
N TYR A 52 -9.87 -16.67 11.20
CA TYR A 52 -9.27 -15.36 10.94
C TYR A 52 -7.98 -15.15 11.74
N GLN A 53 -8.02 -15.35 13.05
CA GLN A 53 -6.89 -15.02 13.93
C GLN A 53 -5.64 -15.84 13.59
N ALA A 54 -5.81 -17.13 13.27
CA ALA A 54 -4.69 -18.01 12.92
C ALA A 54 -4.08 -17.63 11.56
N LEU A 55 -4.93 -17.30 10.57
CA LEU A 55 -4.49 -16.84 9.26
C LEU A 55 -3.79 -15.49 9.34
N PHE A 56 -4.35 -14.55 10.12
CA PHE A 56 -3.76 -13.24 10.37
C PHE A 56 -2.36 -13.37 10.99
N GLN A 57 -2.22 -14.18 12.04
CA GLN A 57 -0.93 -14.37 12.70
C GLN A 57 0.10 -15.00 11.75
N THR A 58 -0.30 -16.00 10.97
CA THR A 58 0.58 -16.65 9.99
C THR A 58 1.06 -15.65 8.93
N ALA A 59 0.15 -14.82 8.40
CA ALA A 59 0.49 -13.79 7.44
C ALA A 59 1.42 -12.73 8.05
N LEU A 60 1.12 -12.29 9.28
CA LEU A 60 1.94 -11.31 10.00
C LEU A 60 3.36 -11.84 10.24
N ASP A 61 3.50 -13.09 10.69
CA ASP A 61 4.80 -13.71 10.94
C ASP A 61 5.63 -13.81 9.65
N LEU A 62 5.01 -14.18 8.53
CA LEU A 62 5.68 -14.25 7.22
C LEU A 62 6.07 -12.87 6.70
N MET A 63 5.16 -11.89 6.76
CA MET A 63 5.40 -10.52 6.27
C MET A 63 6.44 -9.78 7.09
N THR A 64 6.65 -10.18 8.35
CA THR A 64 7.59 -9.54 9.27
C THR A 64 8.79 -10.42 9.62
N ALA A 65 9.03 -11.46 8.83
CA ALA A 65 10.13 -12.38 9.02
C ALA A 65 11.49 -11.67 8.83
N GLU A 66 12.39 -11.81 9.81
CA GLU A 66 13.70 -11.16 9.81
C GLU A 66 14.74 -11.86 8.91
N ASP A 67 14.45 -13.09 8.50
CA ASP A 67 15.28 -13.91 7.60
C ASP A 67 14.94 -13.72 6.11
N ASN A 68 14.11 -12.72 5.79
CA ASN A 68 13.80 -12.35 4.42
C ASN A 68 15.07 -11.94 3.65
N ILE A 69 15.21 -12.46 2.43
CA ILE A 69 16.35 -12.13 1.56
C ILE A 69 16.20 -10.67 1.11
N ALA A 70 17.22 -9.85 1.40
CA ALA A 70 17.27 -8.43 1.03
C ALA A 70 17.53 -8.21 -0.48
N VAL A 71 16.65 -8.73 -1.34
CA VAL A 71 16.75 -8.60 -2.80
C VAL A 71 16.75 -7.13 -3.20
N GLY A 72 17.69 -6.75 -4.05
CA GLY A 72 17.88 -5.36 -4.45
C GLY A 72 18.41 -5.19 -5.87
N ALA A 73 18.33 -3.96 -6.38
CA ALA A 73 18.83 -3.59 -7.70
C ALA A 73 20.27 -3.07 -7.59
N ALA A 74 21.18 -3.62 -8.42
CA ALA A 74 22.56 -3.18 -8.50
C ALA A 74 22.72 -2.01 -9.47
N ILE A 75 23.09 -0.83 -8.96
CA ILE A 75 23.22 0.42 -9.72
C ILE A 75 24.46 1.16 -9.23
N ALA A 76 25.35 1.55 -10.15
CA ALA A 76 26.51 2.40 -9.87
C ALA A 76 27.35 1.95 -8.63
N GLY A 77 27.66 0.65 -8.55
CA GLY A 77 28.49 0.08 -7.46
C GLY A 77 27.76 -0.17 -6.13
N HIS A 78 26.46 0.11 -6.06
CA HIS A 78 25.63 -0.11 -4.89
C HIS A 78 24.49 -1.08 -5.19
N VAL A 79 23.97 -1.72 -4.15
CA VAL A 79 22.71 -2.47 -4.17
C VAL A 79 21.68 -1.68 -3.39
N TYR A 80 20.55 -1.37 -4.03
CA TYR A 80 19.42 -0.68 -3.41
C TYR A 80 18.34 -1.68 -3.05
N ASN A 81 17.86 -1.62 -1.82
CA ASN A 81 16.85 -2.52 -1.28
C ASN A 81 15.77 -1.70 -0.57
N PHE A 82 14.53 -2.18 -0.68
CA PHE A 82 13.43 -1.74 0.15
C PHE A 82 13.18 -2.81 1.21
N TRP A 83 13.07 -2.41 2.47
CA TRP A 83 13.02 -3.32 3.61
C TRP A 83 11.84 -3.01 4.50
N GLN A 84 11.08 -4.03 4.89
CA GLN A 84 10.00 -3.94 5.86
C GLN A 84 10.17 -5.07 6.88
N ASP A 85 9.89 -4.75 8.14
CA ASP A 85 9.93 -5.71 9.25
C ASP A 85 8.97 -5.26 10.36
N LYS A 86 9.03 -5.92 11.53
CA LYS A 86 8.17 -5.60 12.69
C LYS A 86 8.31 -4.15 13.20
N THR A 87 9.48 -3.54 12.99
CA THR A 87 9.81 -2.20 13.49
C THR A 87 9.74 -1.12 12.41
N ASN A 88 9.86 -1.51 11.14
CA ASN A 88 9.81 -0.64 9.97
C ASN A 88 8.62 -1.06 9.08
N ALA A 89 7.40 -0.77 9.53
CA ALA A 89 6.18 -1.24 8.88
C ALA A 89 5.93 -0.51 7.55
N LEU A 90 6.19 0.79 7.50
CA LEU A 90 6.15 1.58 6.26
C LEU A 90 7.43 1.41 5.44
N GLY A 91 8.53 1.04 6.10
CA GLY A 91 9.72 0.49 5.48
C GLY A 91 10.89 1.46 5.36
N LEU A 92 12.03 0.88 4.97
CA LEU A 92 13.29 1.58 4.76
C LEU A 92 13.71 1.45 3.30
N TRP A 93 13.96 2.58 2.64
CA TRP A 93 14.76 2.58 1.42
C TRP A 93 16.22 2.73 1.80
N ARG A 94 17.03 1.71 1.50
CA ARG A 94 18.42 1.59 1.93
C ARG A 94 19.32 1.13 0.80
N ARG A 95 20.62 1.37 0.94
CA ARG A 95 21.64 0.87 0.02
C ARG A 95 22.85 0.30 0.74
N THR A 96 23.62 -0.52 0.05
CA THR A 96 24.94 -0.97 0.49
C THR A 96 25.87 -1.07 -0.71
N THR A 97 27.17 -1.20 -0.50
CA THR A 97 28.11 -1.46 -1.61
C THR A 97 27.93 -2.87 -2.14
N VAL A 98 28.21 -3.11 -3.42
CA VAL A 98 28.18 -4.48 -3.99
C VAL A 98 29.13 -5.43 -3.27
N ALA A 99 30.24 -4.93 -2.72
CA ALA A 99 31.18 -5.73 -1.92
C ALA A 99 30.55 -6.17 -0.59
N SER A 100 29.94 -5.24 0.14
CA SER A 100 29.30 -5.54 1.43
C SER A 100 28.05 -6.42 1.27
N TYR A 101 27.28 -6.22 0.19
CA TYR A 101 26.12 -7.06 -0.15
C TYR A 101 26.43 -8.55 -0.28
N LYS A 102 27.66 -8.91 -0.64
CA LYS A 102 28.11 -10.30 -0.81
C LYS A 102 28.54 -10.98 0.50
N THR A 103 28.48 -10.26 1.62
CA THR A 103 28.80 -10.80 2.94
C THR A 103 27.53 -11.29 3.65
N ASP A 104 27.69 -12.11 4.69
CA ASP A 104 26.56 -12.57 5.51
C ASP A 104 25.86 -11.44 6.27
N LYS A 105 26.54 -10.30 6.45
CA LYS A 105 26.04 -9.13 7.18
C LYS A 105 26.36 -7.84 6.41
N PRO A 106 25.58 -7.53 5.36
CA PRO A 106 25.77 -6.29 4.62
C PRO A 106 25.55 -5.07 5.51
N GLU A 107 26.40 -4.06 5.36
CA GLU A 107 26.27 -2.78 6.05
C GLU A 107 25.37 -1.86 5.23
N TRP A 108 24.14 -1.68 5.72
CA TRP A 108 23.13 -0.87 5.06
C TRP A 108 23.19 0.59 5.52
N GLU A 109 23.16 1.50 4.55
CA GLU A 109 22.93 2.92 4.72
C GLU A 109 21.45 3.23 4.40
N THR A 110 20.71 3.72 5.39
CA THR A 110 19.32 4.19 5.18
C THR A 110 19.32 5.51 4.41
N ILE A 111 18.58 5.56 3.30
CA ILE A 111 18.38 6.75 2.49
C ILE A 111 17.10 7.47 2.92
N ILE A 112 16.00 6.71 3.05
CA ILE A 112 14.71 7.19 3.53
C ILE A 112 14.14 6.18 4.52
N ASP A 113 13.70 6.68 5.66
CA ASP A 113 12.89 5.96 6.64
C ASP A 113 11.45 6.48 6.53
N PHE A 114 10.54 5.63 6.02
CA PHE A 114 9.16 6.01 5.77
C PHE A 114 8.33 6.07 7.05
N ASP A 115 8.68 5.28 8.07
CA ASP A 115 8.05 5.31 9.38
C ASP A 115 8.33 6.66 10.08
N GLN A 116 9.59 7.12 10.04
CA GLN A 116 9.96 8.44 10.53
C GLN A 116 9.35 9.58 9.71
N LEU A 117 9.23 9.41 8.38
CA LEU A 117 8.61 10.43 7.52
C LEU A 117 7.13 10.59 7.86
N ALA A 118 6.36 9.50 7.91
CA ALA A 118 4.95 9.53 8.23
C ALA A 118 4.68 10.14 9.61
N ALA A 119 5.51 9.79 10.61
CA ALA A 119 5.44 10.38 11.95
C ALA A 119 5.66 11.91 11.94
N LYS A 120 6.55 12.43 11.09
CA LYS A 120 6.81 13.87 10.96
C LYS A 120 5.67 14.60 10.25
N GLU A 121 5.05 13.96 9.27
CA GLU A 121 3.93 14.52 8.51
C GLU A 121 2.58 14.39 9.25
N GLY A 122 2.56 13.67 10.38
CA GLY A 122 1.33 13.46 11.16
C GLY A 122 0.37 12.47 10.52
N ILE A 123 0.87 11.64 9.60
CA ILE A 123 0.12 10.56 8.96
C ILE A 123 0.41 9.29 9.77
N LYS A 124 -0.64 8.71 10.37
CA LYS A 124 -0.59 7.40 11.04
C LYS A 124 -1.40 6.41 10.26
#